data_AF-A0A3N5FVS5-F1
#
_entry.id   AF-A0A3N5FVS5-F1
#
_cell.length_a   1.000
_cell.length_b   1.000
_cell.length_c   1.000
_cell.angle_alpha   90.00
_cell.angle_beta   90.00
_cell.angle_gamma   90.00
#
_symmetry.space_group_name_H-M   'P 1'
#
loop_
_entity.id
_entity.type
_entity.pdbx_description
1 polymer ?
#
loop_
_entity_poly.entity_id
_entity_poly.type
_entity_poly.pdbx_seq_one_letter_code
_entity_poly.pdbx_strand_id
1 'polypeptide(L)'
;MGSALEESLSRFPRFVAKRNFDGLESTYANQAREWAGRSLARKIGEVDLETYQASLALGLAEAERSADEHRAKAIYFEYDASSGWDGRFFVCGSYAPPSAKDESWADEWIEELEGPGIPEFGGFLLEYGFERTDQAKGCTLYMIARTVASLGRCADPASPAKAALCIGYRGQNPLLRIREGR
;
A
#
# COMPACT_ATOMS: atom_id res chain seq x y z
N MET A 1 -11.14 -7.80 -19.52
CA MET A 1 -12.13 -7.02 -18.73
C MET A 1 -11.61 -7.08 -17.31
N GLY A 2 -11.03 -5.98 -16.82
CA GLY A 2 -10.40 -5.95 -15.49
C GLY A 2 -11.43 -6.17 -14.39
N SER A 3 -10.99 -6.66 -13.23
CA SER A 3 -11.90 -6.85 -12.10
C SER A 3 -12.38 -5.49 -11.57
N ALA A 4 -13.55 -5.44 -10.94
CA ALA A 4 -14.05 -4.20 -10.32
C ALA A 4 -13.11 -3.65 -9.22
N LEU A 5 -12.28 -4.53 -8.65
CA LEU A 5 -11.20 -4.16 -7.73
C LEU A 5 -10.10 -3.38 -8.49
N GLU A 6 -9.61 -3.91 -9.61
CA GLU A 6 -8.59 -3.24 -10.44
C GLU A 6 -9.07 -1.88 -10.96
N GLU A 7 -10.32 -1.79 -11.41
CA GLU A 7 -10.89 -0.51 -11.84
C GLU A 7 -10.91 0.51 -10.69
N SER A 8 -11.23 0.06 -9.47
CA SER A 8 -11.24 0.91 -8.29
C SER A 8 -9.82 1.33 -7.88
N LEU A 9 -8.84 0.41 -7.93
CA LEU A 9 -7.43 0.69 -7.64
C LEU A 9 -6.81 1.67 -8.64
N SER A 10 -7.25 1.67 -9.91
CA SER A 10 -6.81 2.63 -10.93
C SER A 10 -7.06 4.10 -10.56
N ARG A 11 -7.94 4.36 -9.57
CA ARG A 11 -8.27 5.70 -9.06
C ARG A 11 -7.43 6.11 -7.85
N PHE A 12 -6.55 5.26 -7.32
CA PHE A 12 -5.65 5.61 -6.21
C PHE A 12 -4.61 6.67 -6.59
N PRO A 13 -3.95 6.59 -7.78
CA PRO A 13 -2.90 7.54 -8.15
C PRO A 13 -3.31 9.02 -8.05
N ARG A 14 -4.57 9.37 -8.36
CA ARG A 14 -5.04 10.77 -8.25
C ARG A 14 -5.05 11.31 -6.81
N PHE A 15 -5.21 10.44 -5.81
CA PHE A 15 -5.13 10.84 -4.40
C PHE A 15 -3.69 10.96 -3.96
N VAL A 16 -2.87 9.96 -4.30
CA VAL A 16 -1.45 9.92 -3.96
C VAL A 16 -0.69 11.11 -4.56
N ALA A 17 -0.91 11.40 -5.84
CA ALA A 17 -0.28 12.55 -6.52
C ALA A 17 -0.61 13.90 -5.86
N LYS A 18 -1.78 14.01 -5.21
CA LYS A 18 -2.22 15.19 -4.47
C LYS A 18 -1.92 15.10 -2.96
N ARG A 19 -1.30 14.01 -2.50
CA ARG A 19 -1.14 13.65 -1.08
C ARG A 19 -2.45 13.73 -0.28
N ASN A 20 -3.59 13.48 -0.94
CA ASN A 20 -4.90 13.55 -0.33
C ASN A 20 -5.27 12.19 0.29
N PHE A 21 -4.53 11.79 1.32
CA PHE A 21 -4.69 10.50 1.98
C PHE A 21 -5.99 10.42 2.80
N ASP A 22 -6.44 11.53 3.39
CA ASP A 22 -7.74 11.59 4.06
C ASP A 22 -8.90 11.46 3.05
N GLY A 23 -8.75 12.07 1.88
CA GLY A 23 -9.68 11.91 0.76
C GLY A 23 -9.70 10.49 0.21
N LEU A 24 -8.55 9.82 0.18
CA LEU A 24 -8.45 8.41 -0.20
C LEU A 24 -9.25 7.54 0.79
N GLU A 25 -8.95 7.62 2.09
CA GLU A 25 -9.64 6.83 3.10
C GLU A 25 -11.14 7.11 3.13
N SER A 26 -11.56 8.39 3.14
CA SER A 26 -12.98 8.74 3.17
C SER A 26 -13.75 8.27 1.94
N THR A 27 -13.13 8.30 0.75
CA THR A 27 -13.73 7.78 -0.49
C THR A 27 -14.01 6.28 -0.38
N TYR A 28 -13.02 5.50 0.04
CA TYR A 28 -13.19 4.05 0.12
C TYR A 28 -13.93 3.59 1.37
N ALA A 29 -13.98 4.39 2.45
CA ALA A 29 -14.89 4.20 3.56
C ALA A 29 -16.35 4.30 3.10
N ASN A 30 -16.68 5.30 2.28
CA ASN A 30 -18.03 5.44 1.71
C ASN A 30 -18.36 4.28 0.77
N GLN A 31 -17.42 3.88 -0.08
CA GLN A 31 -17.62 2.72 -0.96
C GLN A 31 -17.87 1.43 -0.15
N ALA A 32 -17.10 1.21 0.92
CA ALA A 32 -17.31 0.07 1.82
C ALA A 32 -18.66 0.12 2.52
N ARG A 33 -19.16 1.30 2.90
CA ARG A 33 -20.51 1.43 3.49
C ARG A 33 -21.61 1.00 2.53
N GLU A 34 -21.44 1.30 1.24
CA GLU A 34 -22.38 0.92 0.19
C GLU A 34 -22.31 -0.58 -0.13
N TRP A 35 -21.12 -1.14 -0.28
CA TRP A 35 -20.93 -2.51 -0.77
C TRP A 35 -20.86 -3.56 0.32
N ALA A 36 -20.22 -3.23 1.44
CA ALA A 36 -19.98 -4.14 2.57
C ALA A 36 -20.90 -3.86 3.77
N GLY A 37 -21.65 -2.77 3.71
CA GLY A 37 -22.56 -2.33 4.77
C GLY A 37 -21.87 -1.46 5.82
N ARG A 38 -22.67 -0.58 6.45
CA ARG A 38 -22.18 0.42 7.42
C ARG A 38 -21.47 -0.18 8.63
N SER A 39 -21.92 -1.34 9.10
CA SER A 39 -21.35 -2.01 10.28
C SER A 39 -19.91 -2.44 10.02
N LEU A 40 -19.66 -3.17 8.93
CA LEU A 40 -18.32 -3.64 8.59
C LEU A 40 -17.38 -2.49 8.23
N ALA A 41 -17.85 -1.53 7.43
CA ALA A 41 -17.07 -0.33 7.13
C ALA A 41 -16.68 0.45 8.39
N ARG A 42 -17.56 0.51 9.40
CA ARG A 42 -17.22 1.12 10.70
C ARG A 42 -16.13 0.32 11.43
N LYS A 43 -16.28 -1.00 11.54
CA LYS A 43 -15.27 -1.86 12.20
C LYS A 43 -13.88 -1.69 11.59
N ILE A 44 -13.79 -1.68 10.26
CA ILE A 44 -12.52 -1.47 9.56
C ILE A 44 -11.96 -0.08 9.88
N GLY A 45 -12.79 0.96 9.92
CA GLY A 45 -12.37 2.32 10.25
C GLY A 45 -11.99 2.54 11.72
N GLU A 46 -12.45 1.66 12.62
CA GLU A 46 -12.13 1.69 14.05
C GLU A 46 -10.80 1.00 14.38
N VAL A 47 -10.19 0.26 13.44
CA VAL A 47 -8.83 -0.28 13.63
C VAL A 47 -7.85 0.89 13.76
N ASP A 48 -7.19 0.97 14.91
CA ASP A 48 -6.17 1.96 15.18
C ASP A 48 -4.89 1.65 14.37
N LEU A 49 -4.36 2.66 13.69
CA LEU A 49 -3.17 2.53 12.85
C LEU A 49 -2.00 3.38 13.38
N GLU A 50 -2.10 3.98 14.56
CA GLU A 50 -1.03 4.82 15.12
C GLU A 50 0.28 4.03 15.31
N THR A 51 0.20 2.87 15.97
CA THR A 51 1.37 2.00 16.17
C THR A 51 1.92 1.45 14.85
N TYR A 52 1.02 1.09 13.93
CA TYR A 52 1.40 0.65 12.59
C TYR A 52 2.15 1.74 11.82
N GLN A 53 1.66 2.99 11.86
CA GLN A 53 2.29 4.14 11.21
C GLN A 53 3.64 4.48 11.83
N ALA A 54 3.77 4.40 13.16
CA ALA A 54 5.06 4.60 13.83
C ALA A 54 6.10 3.56 13.37
N SER A 55 5.71 2.28 13.31
CA SER A 55 6.58 1.21 12.81
C SER A 55 6.89 1.35 11.33
N LEU A 56 5.92 1.78 10.50
CA LEU A 56 6.14 2.07 9.09
C LEU A 56 7.17 3.18 8.90
N ALA A 57 7.11 4.25 9.68
CA ALA A 57 8.05 5.35 9.60
C ALA A 57 9.48 4.90 9.94
N LEU A 58 9.64 4.05 10.96
CA LEU A 58 10.93 3.47 11.33
C LEU A 58 11.49 2.57 10.23
N GLY A 59 10.67 1.63 9.72
CA GLY A 59 11.08 0.71 8.65
C GLY A 59 11.39 1.44 7.34
N LEU A 60 10.60 2.47 6.99
CA LEU A 60 10.87 3.30 5.82
C LEU A 60 12.20 4.06 5.97
N ALA A 61 12.48 4.62 7.14
CA ALA A 61 13.75 5.31 7.37
C ALA A 61 14.95 4.36 7.29
N GLU A 62 14.80 3.10 7.69
CA GLU A 62 15.81 2.06 7.51
C GLU A 62 16.00 1.68 6.05
N ALA A 63 14.91 1.45 5.32
CA ALA A 63 14.93 1.17 3.89
C ALA A 63 15.52 2.32 3.07
N GLU A 64 15.26 3.58 3.44
CA GLU A 64 15.86 4.75 2.80
C GLU A 64 17.39 4.79 3.02
N ARG A 65 17.88 4.47 4.22
CA ARG A 65 19.33 4.38 4.49
C ARG A 65 19.98 3.27 3.67
N SER A 66 19.40 2.06 3.68
CA SER A 66 19.90 0.93 2.90
C SER A 66 19.89 1.25 1.39
N ALA A 67 18.82 1.86 0.89
CA ALA A 67 18.73 2.28 -0.51
C ALA A 67 19.84 3.26 -0.89
N ASP A 68 20.19 4.22 -0.04
CA ASP A 68 21.29 5.15 -0.28
C ASP A 68 22.66 4.44 -0.27
N GLU A 69 22.89 3.52 0.68
CA GLU A 69 24.12 2.71 0.77
C GLU A 69 24.33 1.85 -0.49
N HIS A 70 23.27 1.21 -0.97
CA HIS A 70 23.27 0.37 -2.15
C HIS A 70 23.08 1.12 -3.47
N ARG A 71 22.88 2.45 -3.42
CA ARG A 71 22.52 3.28 -4.59
C ARG A 71 21.32 2.71 -5.36
N ALA A 72 20.37 2.15 -4.61
CA ALA A 72 19.15 1.56 -5.12
C ALA A 72 18.30 2.61 -5.84
N LYS A 73 17.41 2.12 -6.72
CA LYS A 73 16.54 2.96 -7.55
C LYS A 73 15.13 3.04 -7.01
N ALA A 74 14.70 2.03 -6.26
CA ALA A 74 13.40 2.01 -5.64
C ALA A 74 13.41 1.29 -4.29
N ILE A 75 12.42 1.63 -3.48
CA ILE A 75 11.97 0.90 -2.31
C ILE A 75 10.54 0.48 -2.62
N TYR A 76 10.27 -0.81 -2.52
CA TYR A 76 8.93 -1.38 -2.68
C TYR A 76 8.44 -1.91 -1.34
N PHE A 77 7.37 -1.32 -0.82
CA PHE A 77 6.66 -1.89 0.32
C PHE A 77 5.59 -2.87 -0.17
N GLU A 78 5.83 -4.17 0.02
CA GLU A 78 4.82 -5.20 -0.20
C GLU A 78 4.07 -5.47 1.10
N TYR A 79 2.75 -5.68 1.01
CA TYR A 79 1.99 -6.29 2.10
C TYR A 79 1.28 -7.55 1.63
N ASP A 80 1.31 -8.61 2.43
CA ASP A 80 0.63 -9.86 2.12
C ASP A 80 -0.79 -9.85 2.69
N ALA A 81 -1.77 -9.60 1.82
CA ALA A 81 -3.17 -9.65 2.19
C ALA A 81 -3.57 -11.00 2.82
N SER A 82 -2.95 -12.10 2.41
CA SER A 82 -3.27 -13.46 2.87
C SER A 82 -2.55 -13.91 4.13
N SER A 83 -1.46 -13.25 4.53
CA SER A 83 -0.70 -13.51 5.76
C SER A 83 -0.80 -12.32 6.70
N GLY A 84 -1.94 -12.12 7.38
CA GLY A 84 -2.03 -11.12 8.45
C GLY A 84 -1.82 -9.67 8.02
N TRP A 85 -1.84 -9.37 6.72
CA TRP A 85 -1.45 -8.06 6.20
C TRP A 85 0.02 -7.70 6.51
N ASP A 86 0.89 -8.71 6.64
CA ASP A 86 2.30 -8.56 6.98
C ASP A 86 3.06 -7.78 5.91
N GLY A 87 3.86 -6.79 6.34
CA GLY A 87 4.59 -5.89 5.46
C GLY A 87 6.09 -6.22 5.34
N ARG A 88 6.66 -5.88 4.19
CA ARG A 88 8.08 -6.02 3.86
C ARG A 88 8.54 -4.82 3.05
N PHE A 89 9.73 -4.31 3.31
CA PHE A 89 10.40 -3.35 2.43
C PHE A 89 11.45 -4.06 1.60
N PHE A 90 11.38 -3.89 0.28
CA PHE A 90 12.36 -4.40 -0.66
C PHE A 90 13.16 -3.25 -1.25
N VAL A 91 14.48 -3.34 -1.17
CA VAL A 91 15.40 -2.34 -1.73
C VAL A 91 15.82 -2.82 -3.12
N CYS A 92 15.41 -2.11 -4.16
CA CYS A 92 15.51 -2.57 -5.56
C CYS A 92 16.61 -1.81 -6.31
N GLY A 93 17.52 -2.55 -6.96
CA GLY A 93 18.59 -1.98 -7.78
C GLY A 93 18.11 -1.37 -9.09
N SER A 94 16.92 -1.76 -9.53
CA SER A 94 16.26 -1.31 -10.76
C SER A 94 14.94 -0.62 -10.44
N TYR A 95 14.48 0.22 -11.37
CA TYR A 95 13.18 0.87 -11.29
C TYR A 95 12.68 1.18 -12.70
N ALA A 96 11.42 0.86 -12.97
CA ALA A 96 10.74 1.27 -14.19
C ALA A 96 9.61 2.27 -13.86
N PRO A 97 9.56 3.42 -14.54
CA PRO A 97 8.49 4.39 -14.35
C PRO A 97 7.15 3.81 -14.82
N PRO A 98 6.00 4.35 -14.36
CA PRO A 98 4.68 3.84 -14.74
C PRO A 98 4.44 3.71 -16.25
N SER A 99 5.06 4.58 -17.06
CA SER A 99 4.94 4.56 -18.53
C SER A 99 5.54 3.31 -19.18
N ALA A 100 6.49 2.64 -18.53
CA ALA A 100 7.13 1.44 -19.03
C ALA A 100 6.23 0.19 -18.92
N LYS A 101 5.24 0.22 -18.02
CA LYS A 101 4.32 -0.91 -17.73
C LYS A 101 5.06 -2.21 -17.40
N ASP A 102 6.17 -2.08 -16.70
CA ASP A 102 7.02 -3.19 -16.27
C ASP A 102 7.19 -3.11 -14.77
N GLU A 103 6.83 -4.17 -14.06
CA GLU A 103 6.97 -4.29 -12.60
C GLU A 103 7.99 -5.38 -12.21
N SER A 104 8.63 -6.03 -13.19
CA SER A 104 9.61 -7.10 -12.92
C SER A 104 10.79 -6.62 -12.08
N TRP A 105 11.07 -5.31 -12.09
CA TRP A 105 12.07 -4.68 -11.24
C TRP A 105 11.79 -4.86 -9.73
N ALA A 106 10.55 -5.11 -9.34
CA ALA A 106 10.17 -5.32 -7.94
C ALA A 106 10.45 -6.76 -7.46
N ASP A 107 10.62 -7.72 -8.38
CA ASP A 107 10.96 -9.12 -8.07
C ASP A 107 12.47 -9.35 -7.91
N GLU A 108 13.29 -8.37 -8.31
CA GLU A 108 14.75 -8.40 -8.23
C GLU A 108 15.25 -7.37 -7.21
N TRP A 109 15.19 -7.73 -5.93
CA TRP A 109 15.67 -6.88 -4.83
C TRP A 109 17.11 -7.21 -4.39
N ILE A 110 17.78 -6.20 -3.85
CA ILE A 110 19.12 -6.27 -3.25
C ILE A 110 18.99 -6.73 -1.80
N GLU A 111 18.03 -6.17 -1.07
CA GLU A 111 17.80 -6.42 0.34
C GLU A 111 16.31 -6.45 0.65
N GLU A 112 15.94 -7.28 1.63
CA GLU A 112 14.61 -7.40 2.21
C GLU A 112 14.71 -6.98 3.68
N LEU A 113 13.85 -6.04 4.08
CA LEU A 113 13.76 -5.54 5.44
C LEU A 113 12.36 -5.82 5.98
N GLU A 114 12.29 -6.17 7.26
CA GLU A 114 11.03 -6.39 7.96
C GLU A 114 10.18 -5.11 7.97
N GLY A 115 8.89 -5.25 7.71
CA GLY A 115 7.90 -4.20 7.83
C GLY A 115 6.80 -4.58 8.82
N PRO A 116 5.97 -3.62 9.27
CA PRO A 116 4.87 -3.92 10.15
C PRO A 116 3.70 -4.57 9.39
N GLY A 117 2.92 -5.40 10.08
CA GLY A 117 1.64 -5.92 9.62
C GLY A 117 0.45 -5.21 10.26
N ILE A 118 -0.77 -5.55 9.79
CA ILE A 118 -2.05 -5.12 10.39
C ILE A 118 -2.91 -6.37 10.62
N PRO A 119 -2.67 -7.14 11.69
CA PRO A 119 -3.33 -8.44 11.91
C PRO A 119 -4.86 -8.38 11.86
N GLU A 120 -5.47 -7.26 12.28
CA GLU A 120 -6.91 -7.01 12.22
C GLU A 120 -7.43 -7.02 10.77
N PHE A 121 -6.66 -6.48 9.82
CA PHE A 121 -7.03 -6.52 8.39
C PHE A 121 -6.95 -7.94 7.84
N GLY A 122 -5.94 -8.71 8.26
CA GLY A 122 -5.87 -10.14 7.96
C GLY A 122 -7.09 -10.91 8.49
N GLY A 123 -7.54 -10.58 9.70
CA GLY A 123 -8.76 -11.15 10.30
C GLY A 123 -10.02 -10.87 9.47
N PHE A 124 -10.21 -9.62 9.03
CA PHE A 124 -11.34 -9.28 8.15
C PHE A 124 -11.26 -10.01 6.80
N LEU A 125 -10.06 -10.16 6.24
CA LEU A 125 -9.91 -10.87 4.97
C LEU A 125 -10.25 -12.36 5.08
N LEU A 126 -9.85 -13.02 6.17
CA LEU A 126 -10.21 -14.41 6.43
C LEU A 126 -11.73 -14.60 6.59
N GLU A 127 -12.41 -13.64 7.21
CA GLU A 127 -13.86 -13.72 7.45
C GLU A 127 -14.67 -13.41 6.18
N TYR A 128 -14.30 -12.37 5.42
CA TYR A 128 -15.13 -11.83 4.33
C TYR A 128 -14.59 -12.13 2.92
N GLY A 129 -13.35 -12.61 2.80
CA GLY A 129 -12.66 -12.86 1.55
C GLY A 129 -12.10 -11.61 0.88
N PHE A 130 -11.40 -11.80 -0.26
CA PHE A 130 -10.69 -10.73 -0.98
C PHE A 130 -11.58 -9.96 -1.95
N GLU A 131 -12.12 -10.59 -3.00
CA GLU A 131 -12.86 -9.83 -4.04
C GLU A 131 -14.06 -10.57 -4.68
N ARG A 132 -14.43 -11.75 -4.17
CA ARG A 132 -15.46 -12.60 -4.80
C ARG A 132 -16.89 -12.04 -4.70
N THR A 133 -17.15 -11.19 -3.71
CA THR A 133 -18.45 -10.54 -3.47
C THR A 133 -18.26 -9.03 -3.37
N ASP A 134 -19.32 -8.25 -3.54
CA ASP A 134 -19.22 -6.79 -3.39
C ASP A 134 -18.83 -6.40 -1.96
N GLN A 135 -19.30 -7.17 -0.97
CA GLN A 135 -18.85 -7.04 0.41
C GLN A 135 -17.34 -7.25 0.56
N ALA A 136 -16.80 -8.32 -0.01
CA ALA A 136 -15.36 -8.60 0.00
C ALA A 136 -14.57 -7.46 -0.67
N LYS A 137 -15.01 -7.01 -1.86
CA LYS A 137 -14.37 -5.91 -2.58
C LYS A 137 -14.38 -4.60 -1.78
N GLY A 138 -15.53 -4.25 -1.20
CA GLY A 138 -15.67 -3.03 -0.40
C GLY A 138 -14.78 -3.05 0.84
N CYS A 139 -14.71 -4.20 1.51
CA CYS A 139 -13.80 -4.44 2.64
C CYS A 139 -12.34 -4.27 2.22
N THR A 140 -11.91 -5.02 1.20
CA THR A 140 -10.53 -5.04 0.69
C THR A 140 -10.08 -3.67 0.19
N LEU A 141 -10.90 -2.97 -0.60
CA LEU A 141 -10.55 -1.64 -1.08
C LEU A 141 -10.35 -0.65 0.05
N TYR A 142 -11.16 -0.73 1.11
CA TYR A 142 -11.00 0.16 2.23
C TYR A 142 -9.73 -0.16 3.01
N MET A 143 -9.44 -1.43 3.31
CA MET A 143 -8.19 -1.83 3.95
C MET A 143 -6.95 -1.41 3.14
N ILE A 144 -6.96 -1.59 1.81
CA ILE A 144 -5.90 -1.12 0.92
C ILE A 144 -5.76 0.40 0.98
N ALA A 145 -6.87 1.16 0.94
CA ALA A 145 -6.86 2.61 1.07
C ALA A 145 -6.21 3.09 2.36
N ARG A 146 -6.54 2.45 3.50
CA ARG A 146 -5.95 2.79 4.81
C ARG A 146 -4.45 2.44 4.89
N THR A 147 -4.04 1.35 4.26
CA THR A 147 -2.63 0.92 4.17
C THR A 147 -1.80 1.93 3.37
N VAL A 148 -2.28 2.26 2.16
CA VAL A 148 -1.67 3.27 1.27
C VAL A 148 -1.60 4.63 1.94
N ALA A 149 -2.69 5.06 2.58
CA ALA A 149 -2.74 6.32 3.30
C ALA A 149 -1.70 6.37 4.44
N SER A 150 -1.54 5.26 5.17
CA SER A 150 -0.58 5.16 6.26
C SER A 150 0.86 5.28 5.79
N LEU A 151 1.28 4.51 4.77
CA LEU A 151 2.63 4.67 4.20
C LEU A 151 2.81 6.07 3.59
N GLY A 152 1.81 6.58 2.87
CA GLY A 152 1.84 7.89 2.26
C GLY A 152 2.05 9.04 3.25
N ARG A 153 1.44 8.94 4.45
CA ARG A 153 1.67 9.88 5.56
C ARG A 153 3.07 9.79 6.14
N CYS A 154 3.65 8.59 6.19
CA CYS A 154 5.03 8.38 6.64
C CYS A 154 6.06 8.91 5.63
N ALA A 155 5.71 8.90 4.33
CA ALA A 155 6.59 9.38 3.28
C ALA A 155 6.70 10.90 3.26
N ASP A 156 7.84 11.44 3.71
CA ASP A 156 8.14 12.87 3.66
C ASP A 156 8.38 13.33 2.20
N PRO A 157 7.62 14.32 1.68
CA PRO A 157 7.87 14.91 0.36
C PRO A 157 9.21 15.65 0.27
N ALA A 158 9.75 16.13 1.39
CA ALA A 158 11.05 16.79 1.48
C ALA A 158 12.21 15.81 1.70
N SER A 159 11.94 14.49 1.82
CA SER A 159 12.99 13.49 2.02
C SER A 159 14.09 13.63 0.97
N PRO A 160 15.37 13.54 1.38
CA PRO A 160 16.51 13.58 0.47
C PRO A 160 16.70 12.27 -0.30
N ALA A 161 15.96 11.21 0.08
CA ALA A 161 16.06 9.90 -0.55
C ALA A 161 15.84 9.98 -2.06
N LYS A 162 16.76 9.37 -2.81
CA LYS A 162 16.74 9.38 -4.28
C LYS A 162 15.91 8.25 -4.86
N ALA A 163 15.77 7.15 -4.13
CA ALA A 163 14.99 6.01 -4.54
C ALA A 163 13.49 6.36 -4.62
N ALA A 164 12.82 5.82 -5.64
CA ALA A 164 11.37 5.82 -5.71
C ALA A 164 10.78 5.04 -4.52
N LEU A 165 9.57 5.38 -4.09
CA LEU A 165 8.82 4.63 -3.08
C LEU A 165 7.52 4.11 -3.69
N CYS A 166 7.37 2.79 -3.70
CA CYS A 166 6.24 2.08 -4.26
C CYS A 166 5.54 1.23 -3.18
N ILE A 167 4.26 0.94 -3.38
CA ILE A 167 3.47 0.06 -2.53
C ILE A 167 2.51 -0.82 -3.33
N GLY A 168 2.28 -2.04 -2.85
CA GLY A 168 1.30 -2.95 -3.42
C GLY A 168 1.15 -4.20 -2.55
N TYR A 169 0.10 -4.98 -2.82
CA TYR A 169 0.02 -6.35 -2.32
C TYR A 169 0.64 -7.32 -3.32
N ARG A 170 0.97 -8.54 -2.86
CA ARG A 170 1.50 -9.59 -3.73
C ARG A 170 0.60 -9.84 -4.95
N GLY A 171 1.18 -9.69 -6.13
CA GLY A 171 0.47 -9.85 -7.41
C GLY A 171 -0.33 -8.63 -7.87
N GLN A 172 -0.28 -7.50 -7.16
CA GLN A 172 -0.85 -6.25 -7.64
C GLN A 172 -0.05 -5.73 -8.84
N ASN A 173 -0.75 -5.45 -9.95
CA ASN A 173 -0.15 -4.80 -11.11
C ASN A 173 -1.17 -3.82 -11.72
N PRO A 174 -0.85 -2.52 -11.85
CA PRO A 174 0.43 -1.88 -11.51
C PRO A 174 0.63 -1.65 -10.01
N LEU A 175 1.89 -1.51 -9.59
CA LEU A 175 2.23 -1.03 -8.25
C LEU A 175 1.82 0.45 -8.08
N LEU A 176 1.58 0.90 -6.85
CA LEU A 176 1.24 2.29 -6.60
C LEU A 176 2.51 3.08 -6.25
N ARG A 177 2.77 4.18 -6.96
CA ARG A 177 3.92 5.05 -6.71
C ARG A 177 3.54 6.09 -5.68
N ILE A 178 4.11 6.00 -4.47
CA ILE A 178 3.96 6.99 -3.40
C ILE A 178 4.83 8.21 -3.68
N ARG A 179 6.06 7.97 -4.15
CA ARG A 179 7.04 9.00 -4.50
C ARG A 179 7.89 8.53 -5.67
N GLU A 180 8.12 9.38 -6.66
CA GLU A 180 9.04 9.12 -7.76
C GLU A 180 10.50 9.37 -7.33
N GLY A 181 11.41 8.58 -7.89
CA GLY A 181 12.86 8.74 -7.66
C GLY A 181 13.41 10.02 -8.29
N ARG A 182 14.58 10.47 -7.83
CA ARG A 182 15.28 11.68 -8.29
C ARG A 182 16.63 11.39 -8.93
#